data_AF-A0A9D6SHR8-F1
#
_entry.id   AF-A0A9D6SHR8-F1
#
_cell.length_a   1.000
_cell.length_b   1.000
_cell.length_c   1.000
_cell.angle_alpha   90.00
_cell.angle_beta   90.00
_cell.angle_gamma   90.00
#
_symmetry.space_group_name_H-M   'P 1'
#
loop_
_entity.id
_entity.type
_entity.pdbx_description
1 polymer ?
#
loop_
_entity_poly.entity_id
_entity_poly.type
_entity_poly.pdbx_seq_one_letter_code
_entity_poly.pdbx_strand_id
1 'polypeptide(L)'
;MASFYAAYDAIAEGLKEGIGVKPFITYHPPCCSEWGTAPPRTSLYFGDREWLSMNMLQSSHFLDPKAFVKSNRFSFGWKAEFNYQPIFDEYRSEPIRPVIDGESRYENLRKDDFYLKKGSWASYDSRNSAYHSIFAGAAGHTYGDNSIYQFF
;
A
#
# COMPACT_ATOMS: atom_id res chain seq x y z
N MET A 1 20.73 -1.40 7.10
CA MET A 1 20.40 -0.39 6.07
C MET A 1 20.32 0.97 6.73
N ALA A 2 20.71 2.03 6.03
CA ALA A 2 20.44 3.39 6.50
C ALA A 2 18.92 3.61 6.49
N SER A 3 18.37 4.16 7.57
CA SER A 3 16.96 4.53 7.62
C SER A 3 16.77 5.88 6.93
N PHE A 4 15.77 5.97 6.04
CA PHE A 4 15.38 7.21 5.35
C PHE A 4 14.36 8.06 6.13
N TYR A 5 14.04 7.69 7.38
CA TYR A 5 13.02 8.39 8.16
C TYR A 5 13.31 9.89 8.31
N ALA A 6 14.57 10.27 8.57
CA ALA A 6 14.95 11.68 8.67
C ALA A 6 14.72 12.47 7.37
N ALA A 7 14.87 11.83 6.21
CA ALA A 7 14.58 12.46 4.92
C ALA A 7 13.07 12.65 4.73
N TYR A 8 12.26 11.67 5.11
CA TYR A 8 10.80 11.80 5.05
C TYR A 8 10.27 12.87 6.03
N ASP A 9 10.84 12.94 7.22
CA ASP A 9 10.52 13.97 8.22
C ASP A 9 10.86 15.36 7.65
N ALA A 10 12.05 15.53 7.04
CA ALA A 10 12.43 16.79 6.39
C ALA A 10 11.53 17.19 5.21
N ILE A 11 11.10 16.22 4.38
CA ILE A 11 10.15 16.47 3.29
C ILE A 11 8.80 16.95 3.85
N ALA A 12 8.30 16.32 4.90
CA ALA A 12 7.03 16.68 5.52
C ALA A 12 7.07 18.08 6.14
N GLU A 13 8.17 18.45 6.80
CA GLU A 13 8.36 19.81 7.32
C GLU A 13 8.47 20.85 6.20
N GLY A 14 9.21 20.56 5.13
CA GLY A 14 9.27 21.45 3.96
C GLY A 14 7.90 21.70 3.32
N LEU A 15 7.04 20.67 3.27
CA LEU A 15 5.66 20.83 2.80
C LEU A 15 4.83 21.73 3.73
N LYS A 16 4.96 21.57 5.05
CA LYS A 16 4.25 22.43 6.03
C LYS A 16 4.68 23.89 5.90
N GLU A 17 5.98 24.14 5.74
CA GLU A 17 6.53 25.49 5.59
C GLU A 17 6.09 26.14 4.26
N GLY A 18 6.10 25.38 3.17
CA GLY A 18 5.86 25.91 1.83
C GLY A 18 4.38 26.11 1.44
N ILE A 19 3.47 25.32 2.00
CA ILE A 19 2.06 25.29 1.54
C ILE A 19 1.19 26.39 2.16
N GLY A 20 1.60 26.99 3.28
CA GLY A 20 0.88 28.08 3.96
C GLY A 20 -0.45 27.69 4.63
N VAL A 21 -0.83 26.41 4.57
CA VAL A 21 -2.00 25.81 5.23
C VAL A 21 -1.59 24.49 5.89
N LYS A 22 -2.44 23.87 6.71
CA LYS A 22 -2.16 22.52 7.23
C LYS A 22 -2.25 21.50 6.10
N PRO A 23 -1.16 20.82 5.69
CA PRO A 23 -1.22 19.84 4.63
C PRO A 23 -1.89 18.54 5.11
N PHE A 24 -2.57 17.85 4.20
CA PHE A 24 -2.96 16.46 4.38
C PHE A 24 -1.86 15.57 3.79
N ILE A 25 -1.18 14.79 4.62
CA ILE A 25 -0.03 13.97 4.20
C ILE A 25 -0.26 12.51 4.54
N THR A 26 0.03 11.64 3.58
CA THR A 26 0.15 10.19 3.74
C THR A 26 1.49 9.74 3.17
N TYR A 27 1.84 8.47 3.35
CA TYR A 27 3.03 7.86 2.78
C TYR A 27 2.66 6.56 2.06
N HIS A 28 3.10 6.41 0.82
CA HIS A 28 2.91 5.20 0.03
C HIS A 28 4.01 4.17 0.34
N PRO A 29 3.70 3.06 1.05
CA PRO A 29 4.70 2.03 1.34
C PRO A 29 4.90 1.08 0.14
N PRO A 30 5.96 0.27 0.13
CA PRO A 30 6.11 -0.82 -0.83
C PRO A 30 5.06 -1.92 -0.62
N CYS A 31 4.86 -2.80 -1.61
CA CYS A 31 4.02 -4.00 -1.44
C CYS A 31 4.63 -5.09 -0.54
N CYS A 32 5.95 -5.03 -0.31
CA CYS A 32 6.74 -6.08 0.34
C CYS A 32 7.70 -5.49 1.38
N SER A 33 8.14 -6.31 2.33
CA SER A 33 9.10 -5.91 3.36
C SER A 33 10.40 -6.69 3.25
N GLU A 34 11.51 -6.02 3.56
CA GLU A 34 12.82 -6.64 3.67
C GLU A 34 12.99 -7.44 4.96
N TRP A 35 14.05 -8.25 5.05
CA TRP A 35 14.41 -8.95 6.27
C TRP A 35 14.73 -7.98 7.41
N GLY A 36 14.14 -8.22 8.59
CA GLY A 36 14.32 -7.37 9.77
C GLY A 36 13.52 -6.07 9.74
N THR A 37 12.58 -5.91 8.81
CA THR A 37 11.67 -4.76 8.75
C THR A 37 10.23 -5.17 9.03
N ALA A 38 9.41 -4.22 9.50
CA ALA A 38 7.99 -4.46 9.75
C ALA A 38 7.22 -4.69 8.44
N PRO A 39 6.05 -5.38 8.46
CA PRO A 39 5.12 -5.42 7.33
C PRO A 39 4.83 -4.01 6.79
N PRO A 40 4.57 -3.84 5.48
CA PRO A 40 4.58 -2.52 4.86
C PRO A 40 3.26 -1.80 5.08
N ARG A 41 3.16 -1.19 6.26
CA ARG A 41 2.02 -0.45 6.77
C ARG A 41 2.52 0.86 7.38
N THR A 42 1.88 1.98 7.04
CA THR A 42 2.36 3.30 7.44
C THR A 42 2.41 3.47 8.96
N SER A 43 1.45 2.90 9.70
CA SER A 43 1.43 2.90 11.17
C SER A 43 2.68 2.28 11.79
N LEU A 44 3.20 1.20 11.20
CA LEU A 44 4.40 0.50 11.69
C LEU A 44 5.69 1.24 11.33
N TYR A 45 5.69 1.99 10.21
CA TYR A 45 6.87 2.74 9.76
C TYR A 45 7.00 4.08 10.46
N PHE A 46 5.88 4.79 10.62
CA PHE A 46 5.88 6.18 11.02
C PHE A 46 5.28 6.43 12.39
N GLY A 47 4.56 5.45 12.97
CA GLY A 47 4.02 5.53 14.33
C GLY A 47 3.09 6.72 14.52
N ASP A 48 3.40 7.56 15.50
CA ASP A 48 2.61 8.71 15.94
C ASP A 48 3.06 10.05 15.31
N ARG A 49 3.92 10.03 14.30
CA ARG A 49 4.38 11.24 13.61
C ARG A 49 3.25 12.20 13.30
N GLU A 50 3.40 13.44 13.76
CA GLU A 50 2.36 14.47 13.70
C GLU A 50 2.00 14.85 12.26
N TRP A 51 2.97 14.80 11.34
CA TRP A 51 2.72 15.12 9.94
C TRP A 51 1.85 14.07 9.24
N LEU A 52 1.72 12.85 9.76
CA LEU A 52 0.97 11.77 9.11
C LEU A 52 -0.53 11.89 9.40
N SER A 53 -1.30 12.27 8.37
CA SER A 53 -2.75 12.51 8.45
C SER A 53 -3.59 11.24 8.24
N MET A 54 -3.11 10.31 7.42
CA MET A 54 -3.81 9.08 7.05
C MET A 54 -2.80 7.95 6.84
N ASN A 55 -3.18 6.73 7.21
CA ASN A 55 -2.40 5.54 6.92
C ASN A 55 -2.66 5.04 5.48
N MET A 56 -1.67 4.39 4.87
CA MET A 56 -1.81 3.80 3.54
C MET A 56 -1.08 2.46 3.48
N LEU A 57 -1.51 1.62 2.55
CA LEU A 57 -0.82 0.39 2.20
C LEU A 57 -0.93 0.10 0.70
N GLN A 58 -0.05 -0.76 0.20
CA GLN A 58 -0.13 -1.36 -1.12
C GLN A 58 -0.41 -2.86 -0.94
N SER A 59 -1.64 -3.31 -1.19
CA SER A 59 -2.05 -4.69 -0.90
C SER A 59 -1.70 -5.71 -2.01
N SER A 60 -1.20 -5.23 -3.14
CA SER A 60 -1.22 -5.88 -4.45
C SER A 60 0.20 -5.97 -5.05
N HIS A 61 0.53 -6.73 -6.11
CA HIS A 61 -0.32 -7.35 -7.15
C HIS A 61 -0.20 -8.86 -7.28
N PHE A 62 0.24 -9.50 -6.20
CA PHE A 62 0.54 -10.92 -6.21
C PHE A 62 -0.63 -11.77 -5.72
N LEU A 63 -1.00 -12.77 -6.52
CA LEU A 63 -1.88 -13.86 -6.11
C LEU A 63 -1.15 -14.78 -5.12
N ASP A 64 0.07 -15.21 -5.47
CA ASP A 64 1.00 -15.86 -4.55
C ASP A 64 2.35 -15.10 -4.50
N PRO A 65 2.61 -14.32 -3.43
CA PRO A 65 3.81 -13.50 -3.34
C PRO A 65 5.08 -14.32 -3.12
N LYS A 66 5.01 -15.62 -2.77
CA LYS A 66 6.19 -16.41 -2.34
C LYS A 66 7.34 -16.39 -3.34
N ALA A 67 7.03 -16.54 -4.63
CA ALA A 67 8.05 -16.57 -5.67
C ALA A 67 8.75 -15.20 -5.78
N PHE A 68 7.96 -14.12 -5.82
CA PHE A 68 8.46 -12.75 -5.88
C PHE A 68 9.27 -12.36 -4.63
N VAL A 69 8.74 -12.68 -3.45
CA VAL A 69 9.40 -12.45 -2.16
C VAL A 69 10.76 -13.14 -2.13
N LYS A 70 10.81 -14.41 -2.53
CA LYS A 70 12.06 -15.17 -2.59
C LYS A 70 13.05 -14.60 -3.61
N SER A 71 12.61 -14.32 -4.83
CA SER A 71 13.51 -13.85 -5.91
C SER A 71 14.10 -12.47 -5.62
N ASN A 72 13.34 -11.60 -4.94
CA ASN A 72 13.75 -10.24 -4.60
C ASN A 72 14.32 -10.11 -3.17
N ARG A 73 14.53 -11.24 -2.47
CA ARG A 73 15.10 -11.28 -1.11
C ARG A 73 14.29 -10.48 -0.08
N PHE A 74 12.98 -10.39 -0.27
CA PHE A 74 12.06 -9.89 0.74
C PHE A 74 11.79 -10.98 1.80
N SER A 75 11.27 -10.55 2.95
CA SER A 75 10.79 -11.43 4.02
C SER A 75 9.28 -11.64 3.96
N PHE A 76 8.56 -10.72 3.32
CA PHE A 76 7.11 -10.65 3.36
C PHE A 76 6.53 -9.99 2.11
N GLY A 77 5.34 -10.41 1.71
CA GLY A 77 4.51 -9.78 0.69
C GLY A 77 3.04 -10.16 0.89
N TRP A 78 2.12 -9.26 0.53
CA TRP A 78 0.68 -9.50 0.66
C TRP A 78 0.16 -10.48 -0.40
N LYS A 79 -0.92 -11.17 -0.05
CA LYS A 79 -1.77 -11.87 -1.02
C LYS A 79 -2.92 -10.94 -1.41
N ALA A 80 -2.95 -10.53 -2.67
CA ALA A 80 -3.86 -9.48 -3.14
C ALA A 80 -5.35 -9.83 -2.99
N GLU A 81 -5.71 -11.12 -2.98
CA GLU A 81 -7.09 -11.58 -2.75
C GLU A 81 -7.62 -11.23 -1.35
N PHE A 82 -6.72 -11.04 -0.38
CA PHE A 82 -7.07 -10.84 1.03
C PHE A 82 -6.74 -9.42 1.52
N ASN A 83 -6.87 -8.40 0.67
CA ASN A 83 -6.54 -7.01 1.01
C ASN A 83 -7.33 -6.43 2.20
N TYR A 84 -8.47 -7.02 2.57
CA TYR A 84 -9.17 -6.68 3.80
C TYR A 84 -8.34 -6.91 5.08
N GLN A 85 -7.41 -7.88 5.07
CA GLN A 85 -6.58 -8.20 6.25
C GLN A 85 -5.64 -7.05 6.62
N PRO A 86 -4.75 -6.57 5.73
CA PRO A 86 -3.87 -5.46 6.05
C PRO A 86 -4.64 -4.17 6.34
N ILE A 87 -5.81 -3.95 5.70
CA ILE A 87 -6.66 -2.80 5.99
C ILE A 87 -7.21 -2.85 7.41
N PHE A 88 -7.77 -3.99 7.81
CA PHE A 88 -8.29 -4.17 9.17
C PHE A 88 -7.18 -4.03 10.22
N ASP A 89 -5.99 -4.57 9.94
CA ASP A 89 -4.82 -4.43 10.80
C ASP A 89 -4.37 -2.98 10.96
N GLU A 90 -4.52 -2.17 9.92
CA GLU A 90 -4.16 -0.75 9.94
C GLU A 90 -5.24 0.12 10.57
N TYR A 91 -6.50 -0.19 10.32
CA TYR A 91 -7.66 0.45 10.95
C TYR A 91 -7.61 0.35 12.49
N ARG A 92 -7.16 -0.81 13.01
CA ARG A 92 -7.01 -1.06 14.46
C ARG A 92 -5.65 -0.64 15.04
N SER A 93 -4.80 0.01 14.25
CA SER A 93 -3.49 0.49 14.73
C SER A 93 -3.64 1.70 15.65
N GLU A 94 -2.67 1.89 16.55
CA GLU A 94 -2.61 3.05 17.43
C GLU A 94 -1.42 3.96 17.04
N PRO A 95 -1.61 5.29 16.99
CA PRO A 95 -2.88 5.99 17.17
C PRO A 95 -3.84 5.76 15.99
N ILE A 96 -5.15 5.65 16.28
CA ILE A 96 -6.18 5.46 15.27
C ILE A 96 -6.16 6.61 14.25
N ARG A 97 -6.02 6.27 12.96
CA ARG A 97 -6.14 7.19 11.82
C ARG A 97 -6.98 6.55 10.71
N PRO A 98 -7.58 7.35 9.81
CA PRO A 98 -8.13 6.80 8.57
C PRO A 98 -7.09 5.97 7.82
N VAL A 99 -7.52 4.93 7.09
CA VAL A 99 -6.66 4.11 6.23
C VAL A 99 -7.23 4.02 4.82
N ILE A 100 -6.35 3.94 3.81
CA ILE A 100 -6.71 3.62 2.43
C ILE A 100 -5.81 2.51 1.87
N ASP A 101 -6.37 1.64 1.03
CA ASP A 101 -5.60 0.79 0.12
C ASP A 101 -5.17 1.65 -1.07
N GLY A 102 -3.93 2.16 -1.02
CA GLY A 102 -3.40 3.14 -1.96
C GLY A 102 -3.03 2.55 -3.31
N GLU A 103 -2.72 1.26 -3.35
CA GLU A 103 -2.40 0.53 -4.56
C GLU A 103 -2.89 -0.92 -4.44
N SER A 104 -4.13 -1.10 -4.88
CA SER A 104 -4.85 -2.38 -4.89
C SER A 104 -4.65 -3.12 -6.22
N ARG A 105 -5.48 -4.13 -6.53
CA ARG A 105 -5.38 -4.89 -7.79
C ARG A 105 -5.70 -4.03 -9.00
N TYR A 106 -4.66 -3.70 -9.76
CA TYR A 106 -4.82 -2.98 -11.01
C TYR A 106 -5.48 -3.88 -12.06
N GLU A 107 -6.55 -3.40 -12.66
CA GLU A 107 -7.24 -4.10 -13.74
C GLU A 107 -6.29 -4.32 -14.92
N ASN A 108 -6.42 -5.44 -15.62
CA ASN A 108 -5.56 -5.87 -16.73
C ASN A 108 -4.09 -6.13 -16.38
N LEU A 109 -3.66 -5.90 -15.14
CA LEU A 109 -2.30 -6.21 -14.70
C LEU A 109 -2.14 -7.72 -14.49
N ARG A 110 -1.01 -8.27 -14.95
CA ARG A 110 -0.68 -9.69 -14.85
C ARG A 110 -0.56 -10.19 -13.41
N LYS A 111 -1.04 -11.40 -13.15
CA LYS A 111 -0.94 -12.09 -11.86
C LYS A 111 0.42 -12.81 -11.75
N ASP A 112 1.28 -12.36 -10.83
CA ASP A 112 2.59 -12.93 -10.43
C ASP A 112 3.69 -13.09 -11.48
N ASP A 113 3.37 -13.33 -12.75
CA ASP A 113 4.33 -13.74 -13.77
C ASP A 113 4.31 -12.85 -15.01
N PHE A 114 5.47 -12.77 -15.67
CA PHE A 114 5.65 -11.99 -16.90
C PHE A 114 4.95 -12.60 -18.13
N TYR A 115 4.57 -13.88 -18.07
CA TYR A 115 4.11 -14.67 -19.23
C TYR A 115 2.59 -14.90 -19.24
N LEU A 116 1.83 -14.21 -18.39
CA LEU A 116 0.39 -14.31 -18.26
C LEU A 116 -0.13 -15.73 -17.96
N LYS A 117 0.68 -16.62 -17.36
CA LYS A 117 0.24 -18.01 -17.13
C LYS A 117 -0.90 -18.08 -16.12
N LYS A 118 -0.94 -17.13 -15.18
CA LYS A 118 -2.03 -16.97 -14.20
C LYS A 118 -3.09 -15.96 -14.65
N GLY A 119 -2.99 -15.43 -15.87
CA GLY A 119 -3.86 -14.39 -16.41
C GLY A 119 -3.61 -13.01 -15.79
N SER A 120 -4.56 -12.10 -16.02
CA SER A 120 -4.58 -10.75 -15.43
C SER A 120 -5.69 -10.61 -14.40
N TRP A 121 -5.59 -9.58 -13.57
CA TRP A 121 -6.69 -9.10 -12.73
C TRP A 121 -7.81 -8.55 -13.61
N ALA A 122 -9.04 -9.01 -13.37
CA ALA A 122 -10.22 -8.57 -14.10
C ALA A 122 -10.99 -7.50 -13.32
N SER A 123 -11.96 -6.84 -13.96
CA SER A 123 -12.85 -5.88 -13.28
C SER A 123 -13.52 -6.43 -12.02
N TYR A 124 -13.82 -7.75 -11.98
CA TYR A 124 -14.32 -8.44 -10.79
C TYR A 124 -13.34 -8.34 -9.62
N ASP A 125 -12.05 -8.56 -9.89
CA ASP A 125 -10.99 -8.52 -8.89
C ASP A 125 -10.83 -7.09 -8.33
N SER A 126 -10.87 -6.07 -9.20
CA SER A 126 -10.81 -4.66 -8.77
C SER A 126 -12.00 -4.27 -7.89
N ARG A 127 -13.24 -4.67 -8.27
CA ARG A 127 -14.41 -4.46 -7.42
C ARG A 127 -14.28 -5.19 -6.09
N ASN A 128 -13.82 -6.44 -6.11
CA ASN A 128 -13.62 -7.20 -4.88
C ASN A 128 -12.61 -6.49 -3.96
N SER A 129 -11.52 -5.94 -4.50
CA SER A 129 -10.56 -5.13 -3.71
C SER A 129 -11.19 -3.89 -3.11
N ALA A 130 -12.03 -3.18 -3.87
CA ALA A 130 -12.75 -2.01 -3.39
C ALA A 130 -13.65 -2.35 -2.20
N TYR A 131 -14.54 -3.33 -2.37
CA TYR A 131 -15.48 -3.71 -1.32
C TYR A 131 -14.76 -4.31 -0.10
N HIS A 132 -13.78 -5.20 -0.29
CA HIS A 132 -12.98 -5.74 0.80
C HIS A 132 -12.30 -4.64 1.63
N SER A 133 -11.74 -3.62 0.98
CA SER A 133 -11.10 -2.50 1.66
C SER A 133 -12.10 -1.67 2.46
N ILE A 134 -13.20 -1.24 1.83
CA ILE A 134 -14.23 -0.41 2.49
C ILE A 134 -14.87 -1.15 3.67
N PHE A 135 -15.28 -2.40 3.48
CA PHE A 135 -15.92 -3.19 4.54
C PHE A 135 -14.96 -3.60 5.66
N ALA A 136 -13.65 -3.53 5.43
CA ALA A 136 -12.64 -3.72 6.48
C ALA A 136 -12.34 -2.46 7.30
N GLY A 137 -12.91 -1.31 6.92
CA GLY A 137 -12.75 -0.04 7.65
C GLY A 137 -11.95 1.03 6.91
N ALA A 138 -11.61 0.84 5.63
CA ALA A 138 -10.96 1.90 4.85
C ALA A 138 -11.87 3.11 4.65
N ALA A 139 -11.26 4.30 4.66
CA ALA A 139 -11.95 5.56 4.40
C ALA A 139 -12.27 5.79 2.92
N GLY A 140 -11.71 4.97 2.03
CA GLY A 140 -11.86 5.07 0.59
C GLY A 140 -11.15 3.93 -0.13
N HIS A 141 -11.04 4.04 -1.45
CA HIS A 141 -10.36 3.05 -2.28
C HIS A 141 -9.67 3.72 -3.47
N THR A 142 -8.44 3.30 -3.76
CA THR A 142 -7.72 3.69 -4.98
C THR A 142 -7.82 2.57 -6.03
N TYR A 143 -8.49 2.90 -7.13
CA TYR A 143 -8.51 2.06 -8.34
C TYR A 143 -7.23 2.28 -9.16
N GLY A 144 -6.81 1.25 -9.88
CA GLY A 144 -5.87 1.41 -10.98
C GLY A 144 -6.13 0.41 -12.09
N ASP A 145 -5.58 0.71 -13.26
CA ASP A 145 -5.61 -0.13 -14.46
C ASP A 145 -4.22 -0.12 -15.08
N ASN A 146 -3.81 -1.28 -15.60
CA ASN A 146 -2.49 -1.50 -16.16
C ASN A 146 -2.17 -0.56 -17.31
N SER A 147 -3.11 -0.22 -18.18
CA SER A 147 -2.85 0.72 -19.28
C SER A 147 -2.85 2.17 -18.78
N ILE A 148 -3.77 2.50 -17.86
CA ILE A 148 -3.94 3.88 -17.39
C ILE A 148 -2.75 4.36 -16.55
N TYR A 149 -2.26 3.56 -15.58
CA TYR A 149 -1.21 4.04 -14.65
C TYR A 149 0.10 4.40 -15.36
N GLN A 150 0.32 3.82 -16.54
CA GLN A 150 1.53 3.99 -17.36
C GLN A 150 1.24 4.66 -18.72
N PHE A 151 0.03 5.16 -18.95
CA PHE A 151 -0.38 5.91 -20.15
C PHE A 151 -0.14 5.19 -21.48
N PHE A 152 -0.61 3.95 -21.60
CA PHE A 152 -0.60 3.14 -22.83
C PHE A 152 -1.96 3.05 -23.52
#